data_AF-F0SNI0-F1
#
_entry.id   AF-F0SNI0-F1
#
_cell.length_a   1.000
_cell.length_b   1.000
_cell.length_c   1.000
_cell.angle_alpha   90.00
_cell.angle_beta   90.00
_cell.angle_gamma   90.00
#
_symmetry.space_group_name_H-M   'P 1'
#
loop_
_entity.id
_entity.type
_entity.pdbx_description
1 polymer ?
#
loop_
_entity_poly.entity_id
_entity_poly.type
_entity_poly.pdbx_seq_one_letter_code
_entity_poly.pdbx_strand_id
1 'polypeptide(L)' 'MCCTMDDFVSQLVSHMRANGITQKQLATAVGTSQAGVSRVLKGSEKLTFDRAERFARAVGMRIHLELEKIS' A
#
# COMPACT_ATOMS: atom_id res chain seq x y z
N MET A 1 -3.57 -14.43 13.23
CA MET A 1 -2.69 -13.98 12.13
C MET A 1 -2.92 -12.49 12.03
N CYS A 2 -2.02 -11.68 12.62
CA CYS A 2 -2.29 -10.25 12.80
C CYS A 2 -2.12 -9.55 11.45
N CYS A 3 -3.20 -9.01 10.88
CA CYS A 3 -3.16 -8.16 9.69
C CYS A 3 -2.42 -6.86 10.02
N THR A 4 -1.09 -6.85 9.91
CA THR A 4 -0.28 -5.66 10.18
C THR A 4 -0.15 -4.79 8.93
N MET A 5 0.36 -3.57 9.09
CA MET A 5 0.67 -2.70 7.95
C MET A 5 1.70 -3.33 6.99
N ASP A 6 2.48 -4.30 7.45
CA ASP A 6 3.41 -5.07 6.62
C ASP A 6 2.67 -5.99 5.62
N ASP A 7 1.53 -6.55 6.03
CA ASP A 7 0.70 -7.36 5.14
C ASP A 7 0.11 -6.53 4.00
N PHE A 8 -0.31 -5.29 4.30
CA PHE A 8 -0.76 -4.35 3.27
C PHE A 8 0.35 -4.10 2.23
N VAL A 9 1.56 -3.77 2.69
CA VAL A 9 2.69 -3.47 1.79
C VAL A 9 3.04 -4.69 0.95
N SER A 10 3.06 -5.89 1.54
CA SER A 10 3.33 -7.15 0.83
C SER A 10 2.30 -7.43 -0.27
N GLN A 11 1.01 -7.26 0.02
CA GLN A 11 -0.07 -7.43 -0.96
C GLN A 11 0.02 -6.42 -2.09
N LEU A 12 0.27 -5.15 -1.76
CA LEU A 12 0.44 -4.07 -2.74
C LEU A 12 1.62 -4.36 -3.68
N VAL A 13 2.79 -4.72 -3.14
CA VAL A 13 3.99 -5.03 -3.93
C VAL A 13 3.75 -6.26 -4.82
N SER A 14 3.10 -7.29 -4.29
CA SER A 14 2.78 -8.50 -5.06
C SER A 14 1.85 -8.19 -6.23
N HIS A 15 0.81 -7.40 -6.01
CA HIS A 15 -0.10 -6.96 -7.07
C HIS A 15 0.59 -6.09 -8.11
N MET A 16 1.43 -5.14 -7.67
CA MET A 16 2.22 -4.30 -8.57
C MET A 16 3.14 -5.14 -9.47
N ARG A 17 3.83 -6.14 -8.91
CA ARG A 17 4.70 -7.04 -9.68
C ARG A 17 3.93 -7.87 -10.69
N ALA A 18 2.79 -8.44 -10.29
CA ALA A 18 1.94 -9.24 -11.17
C ALA A 18 1.41 -8.45 -12.39
N ASN A 19 1.22 -7.14 -12.22
CA ASN A 19 0.67 -6.26 -13.27
C ASN A 19 1.73 -5.35 -13.92
N GLY A 20 3.02 -5.54 -13.64
CA GLY A 20 4.10 -4.72 -14.21
C GLY A 20 4.07 -3.25 -13.78
N ILE A 21 3.43 -2.92 -12.65
CA ILE A 21 3.33 -1.56 -12.12
C ILE A 21 4.62 -1.21 -11.37
N THR A 22 5.27 -0.14 -11.80
CA THR A 22 6.49 0.39 -11.16
C THR A 22 6.16 1.34 -10.01
N GLN A 23 7.11 1.53 -9.09
CA GLN A 23 6.98 2.54 -8.02
C GLN A 23 6.82 3.97 -8.57
N LYS A 24 7.40 4.26 -9.74
CA LYS A 24 7.25 5.55 -10.42
C LYS A 24 5.82 5.75 -10.90
N GLN A 25 5.21 4.73 -11.51
CA GLN A 25 3.81 4.80 -11.95
C GLN A 25 2.86 4.97 -10.76
N LEU A 26 3.07 4.23 -9.67
CA LEU A 26 2.31 4.42 -8.44
C LEU A 26 2.46 5.84 -7.90
N ALA A 27 3.69 6.36 -7.85
CA ALA A 27 3.97 7.72 -7.40
C ALA A 27 3.24 8.77 -8.26
N THR A 28 3.27 8.62 -9.58
CA THR A 28 2.53 9.47 -10.52
C THR A 28 1.02 9.39 -10.29
N ALA A 29 0.47 8.18 -10.16
CA ALA A 29 -0.97 7.98 -9.96
C ALA A 29 -1.48 8.57 -8.64
N VAL A 30 -0.66 8.56 -7.59
CA VAL A 30 -1.01 9.11 -6.27
C VAL A 30 -0.66 10.60 -6.13
N GLY A 31 0.15 11.16 -7.04
CA GLY A 31 0.62 12.54 -6.95
C GLY A 31 1.70 12.76 -5.89
N THR A 32 2.63 11.82 -5.75
CA THR A 32 3.76 11.88 -4.79
C THR A 32 5.10 11.60 -5.50
N SER A 33 6.21 11.70 -4.77
CA SER A 33 7.53 11.29 -5.25
C SER A 33 7.75 9.78 -5.17
N GLN A 34 8.52 9.23 -6.13
CA GLN A 34 8.95 7.84 -6.10
C GLN A 34 9.75 7.50 -4.83
N ALA A 35 10.56 8.45 -4.34
CA ALA A 35 11.29 8.29 -3.08
C ALA A 35 10.35 8.12 -1.89
N GLY A 36 9.24 8.89 -1.84
CA GLY A 36 8.21 8.74 -0.83
C GLY A 36 7.49 7.39 -0.90
N VAL A 37 7.19 6.90 -2.11
CA VAL A 37 6.69 5.52 -2.29
C VAL A 37 7.69 4.50 -1.79
N SER A 38 8.98 4.64 -2.14
CA SER A 38 10.02 3.71 -1.73
C SER A 38 10.17 3.61 -0.20
N ARG A 39 10.07 4.73 0.52
CA ARG A 39 10.13 4.74 1.99
C ARG A 39 8.94 4.03 2.62
N VAL A 40 7.74 4.28 2.11
CA VAL A 40 6.52 3.58 2.55
C VAL A 40 6.66 2.07 2.32
N LEU A 41 7.08 1.63 1.12
CA LEU A 41 7.22 0.21 0.79
C LEU A 41 8.35 -0.49 1.56
N LYS A 42 9.30 0.27 2.12
CA LYS A 42 10.37 -0.24 2.99
C LYS A 42 10.00 -0.18 4.48
N GLY A 43 8.83 0.34 4.83
CA GLY A 43 8.41 0.54 6.22
C GLY A 43 9.15 1.67 6.96
N SER A 44 9.94 2.49 6.26
CA SER A 44 10.72 3.58 6.87
C SER A 44 9.93 4.88 7.04
N GLU A 45 8.67 4.91 6.60
CA GLU A 45 7.74 6.02 6.77
C GLU A 45 6.39 5.46 7.25
N LYS A 46 5.79 6.07 8.28
CA LYS A 46 4.47 5.65 8.77
C LYS A 46 3.43 5.81 7.66
N LEU A 47 2.70 4.73 7.39
CA LEU A 47 1.60 4.72 6.44
C LEU A 47 0.29 5.02 7.19
N THR A 48 -0.43 6.06 6.77
CA THR A 48 -1.78 6.36 7.26
C THR A 48 -2.82 5.58 6.45
N PHE A 49 -4.01 5.39 7.01
CA PHE A 49 -5.10 4.70 6.32
C PHE A 49 -5.50 5.39 5.00
N ASP A 50 -5.69 6.71 5.01
CA ASP A 50 -6.01 7.49 3.80
C ASP A 50 -4.95 7.29 2.69
N ARG A 51 -3.67 7.25 3.06
CA ARG A 51 -2.59 7.03 2.09
C ARG A 51 -2.53 5.58 1.61
N ALA A 52 -2.81 4.61 2.48
CA ALA A 52 -2.95 3.21 2.09
C ALA A 52 -4.10 3.04 1.09
N GLU A 53 -5.24 3.69 1.34
CA GLU A 53 -6.40 3.66 0.43
C GLU A 53 -6.07 4.27 -0.93
N ARG A 54 -5.39 5.42 -0.97
CA ARG A 54 -4.93 6.04 -2.23
C ARG A 54 -4.02 5.11 -3.01
N PHE A 55 -3.08 4.45 -2.34
CA PHE A 55 -2.16 3.51 -2.97
C PHE A 55 -2.91 2.31 -3.56
N ALA A 56 -3.84 1.72 -2.80
CA ALA A 56 -4.66 0.60 -3.27
C ALA A 56 -5.48 1.01 -4.50
N ARG A 57 -6.20 2.13 -4.44
CA ARG A 57 -7.03 2.63 -5.55
C ARG A 57 -6.20 2.90 -6.80
N ALA A 58 -5.00 3.48 -6.64
CA ALA A 58 -4.10 3.79 -7.75
C ALA A 58 -3.62 2.54 -8.52
N VAL A 59 -3.68 1.36 -7.90
CA VAL A 59 -3.33 0.08 -8.55
C VAL A 59 -4.55 -0.79 -8.84
N GLY A 60 -5.78 -0.28 -8.65
CA GLY A 60 -7.01 -1.05 -8.90
C GLY A 60 -7.38 -2.04 -7.78
N MET A 61 -6.85 -1.86 -6.58
CA MET A 61 -7.20 -2.62 -5.38
C MET A 61 -8.15 -1.83 -4.47
N ARG A 62 -8.83 -2.54 -3.57
CA ARG A 62 -9.63 -1.95 -2.47
C ARG A 62 -9.16 -2.52 -1.14
N ILE A 63 -9.23 -1.72 -0.08
CA ILE A 63 -8.98 -2.20 1.28
C ILE A 63 -10.28 -2.81 1.82
N HIS A 64 -10.17 -4.00 2.40
CA HIS A 64 -11.24 -4.66 3.15
C HIS A 64 -10.79 -4.76 4.61
N LEU A 65 -11.58 -4.21 5.53
CA LEU A 65 -11.28 -4.20 6.96
C LEU A 65 -12.33 -5.03 7.70
N GLU A 66 -11.86 -5.88 8.62
CA GLU A 66 -12.70 -6.64 9.53
C GLU A 66 -12.29 -6.33 10.96
N LEU A 67 -13.29 -6.18 11.84
CA LEU A 67 -13.07 -5.92 13.27
C LEU A 67 -13.29 -7.23 14.03
N GLU A 68 -12.29 -7.62 14.80
CA GLU A 68 -12.38 -8.77 15.69
C GLU A 68 -12.67 -8.32 17.12
N LYS A 69 -13.45 -9.12 17.84
CA LYS A 69 -13.72 -8.86 19.26
C LYS A 69 -12.45 -9.12 20.05
N ILE A 70 -12.03 -8.13 20.84
CA ILE A 70 -10.99 -8.32 21.86
C ILE A 70 -11.67 -9.03 23.04
N SER A 71 -11.51 -10.35 23.12
CA SER A 71 -11.96 -11.19 24.23
C SER A 71 -10.86 -11.40 25.25
#